data_AF-A0A935RR84-F1
#
_entry.id   AF-A0A935RR84-F1
#
_cell.length_a   1.000
_cell.length_b   1.000
_cell.length_c   1.000
_cell.angle_alpha   90.00
_cell.angle_beta   90.00
_cell.angle_gamma   90.00
#
_symmetry.space_group_name_H-M   'P 1'
#
loop_
_entity.id
_entity.type
_entity.pdbx_description
1 polymer ?
#
loop_
_entity_poly.entity_id
_entity_poly.type
_entity_poly.pdbx_seq_one_letter_code
_entity_poly.pdbx_strand_id
1 'polypeptide(L)'
;MNEEQARSLIKDVFQSRFAKPAFEEFLSEFLPSFDLTKAFGPLSGNVIRAAFRDRIASYERVGQYADPDQRKIDVLIINLNRETTLQHGRTGLRNFAADYLQSDRGLGKTAVLLAYVPSDGGDWRFSFVTLETSLAENEKGRFKEVVDKITPARRKSFLVGESEKSHTAQSRFVKWIGSRNAPTVQEIEDCFDVEAVTKEFFNKYKVLFERTRAAILDVCEKNSRVKQEFLDIGLSKKAVDGSDNETLVPNADDFAKKLLGQVVFLYFLQRKGWFGVQTEWGDGDKKFLRHLFENREDYLTGARTGKKCNYFNDILEPLFYEALAYPRDRDYSKQFDCKIPFLNGGLFEPIYGYNWQQFDLLLPDDLFSNNEKTKDGDIGDGILDIFDRYNFTVNESEPLETEVAVDPEMLGKVFENLLPEHEKKGRARITPQDRSSRICVSRA
;
A
#
# COMPACT_ATOMS: atom_id res chain seq x y z
N MET A 1 1.43 2.64 29.04
CA MET A 1 2.62 2.68 28.16
C MET A 1 2.69 4.06 27.49
N ASN A 2 3.88 4.57 27.13
CA ASN A 2 3.98 5.81 26.34
C ASN A 2 3.86 5.52 24.82
N GLU A 3 3.71 6.57 23.99
CA GLU A 3 3.48 6.40 22.55
C GLU A 3 4.65 5.70 21.82
N GLU A 4 5.89 6.01 22.18
CA GLU A 4 7.08 5.39 21.58
C GLU A 4 7.18 3.90 21.89
N GLN A 5 6.91 3.52 23.15
CA GLN A 5 6.86 2.13 23.58
C GLN A 5 5.72 1.37 22.88
N ALA A 6 4.54 2.00 22.72
CA ALA A 6 3.42 1.43 21.98
C ALA A 6 3.78 1.17 20.51
N ARG A 7 4.44 2.13 19.85
CA ARG A 7 4.93 1.96 18.48
C ARG A 7 5.98 0.86 18.38
N SER A 8 6.88 0.76 19.36
CA SER A 8 7.88 -0.33 19.43
C SER A 8 7.19 -1.68 19.54
N LEU A 9 6.23 -1.85 20.46
CA LEU A 9 5.50 -3.11 20.62
C LEU A 9 4.82 -3.54 19.31
N ILE A 10 4.11 -2.63 18.65
CA ILE A 10 3.45 -2.92 17.36
C ILE A 10 4.50 -3.29 16.30
N LYS A 11 5.64 -2.57 16.26
CA LYS A 11 6.72 -2.86 15.32
C LYS A 11 7.31 -4.24 15.56
N ASP A 12 7.62 -4.58 16.80
CA ASP A 12 8.27 -5.83 17.17
C ASP A 12 7.39 -7.04 16.84
N VAL A 13 6.07 -6.87 16.88
CA VAL A 13 5.11 -7.94 16.55
C VAL A 13 4.85 -7.98 15.04
N PHE A 14 4.61 -6.83 14.39
CA PHE A 14 4.14 -6.78 12.99
C PHE A 14 5.27 -6.67 11.95
N GLN A 15 6.53 -6.52 12.35
CA GLN A 15 7.71 -6.60 11.46
C GLN A 15 8.55 -7.86 11.71
N SER A 16 7.99 -8.85 12.41
CA SER A 16 8.66 -10.09 12.76
C SER A 16 7.85 -11.30 12.30
N ARG A 17 8.51 -12.47 12.22
CA ARG A 17 7.80 -13.74 12.10
C ARG A 17 6.79 -13.88 13.24
N PHE A 18 5.69 -14.57 12.95
CA PHE A 18 4.66 -14.77 13.95
C PHE A 18 5.22 -15.49 15.18
N ALA A 19 5.16 -14.82 16.33
CA ALA A 19 5.50 -15.38 17.63
C ALA A 19 4.30 -15.22 18.56
N LYS A 20 3.71 -16.35 18.97
CA LYS A 20 2.52 -16.37 19.83
C LYS A 20 2.71 -15.54 21.12
N PRO A 21 3.83 -15.61 21.86
CA PRO A 21 4.01 -14.80 23.08
C PRO A 21 3.98 -13.29 22.81
N ALA A 22 4.65 -12.83 21.75
CA ALA A 22 4.64 -11.41 21.36
C ALA A 22 3.25 -10.96 20.90
N PHE A 23 2.51 -11.84 20.20
CA PHE A 23 1.14 -11.57 19.80
C PHE A 23 0.20 -11.48 21.02
N GLU A 24 0.33 -12.35 22.02
CA GLU A 24 -0.44 -12.30 23.26
C GLU A 24 -0.15 -11.03 24.09
N GLU A 25 1.11 -10.59 24.13
CA GLU A 25 1.51 -9.33 24.74
C GLU A 25 0.84 -8.14 24.04
N PHE A 26 0.91 -8.09 22.71
CA PHE A 26 0.19 -7.09 21.92
C PHE A 26 -1.31 -7.09 22.20
N LEU A 27 -1.95 -8.26 22.23
CA LEU A 27 -3.39 -8.36 22.51
C LEU A 27 -3.75 -7.87 23.91
N SER A 28 -2.91 -8.16 24.91
CA SER A 28 -3.15 -7.73 26.29
C SER A 28 -3.07 -6.21 26.45
N GLU A 29 -2.16 -5.57 25.71
CA GLU A 29 -2.04 -4.11 25.69
C GLU A 29 -3.09 -3.43 24.81
N PHE A 30 -3.52 -4.08 23.72
CA PHE A 30 -4.55 -3.58 22.80
C PHE A 30 -5.98 -3.74 23.35
N LEU A 31 -6.23 -4.84 24.09
CA LEU A 31 -7.54 -5.26 24.58
C LEU A 31 -7.47 -5.43 26.12
N PRO A 32 -7.71 -4.36 26.91
CA PRO A 32 -7.49 -4.39 28.36
C PRO A 32 -8.27 -5.46 29.15
N SER A 33 -9.37 -5.99 28.57
CA SER A 33 -10.22 -7.04 29.17
C SER A 33 -10.08 -8.38 28.45
N PHE A 34 -8.91 -8.66 27.85
CA PHE A 34 -8.68 -9.89 27.11
C PHE A 34 -8.53 -11.10 28.05
N ASP A 35 -9.47 -12.04 27.95
CA ASP A 35 -9.56 -13.23 28.79
C ASP A 35 -8.87 -14.42 28.11
N LEU A 36 -7.61 -14.65 28.49
CA LEU A 36 -6.81 -15.81 28.07
C LEU A 36 -7.35 -17.14 28.65
N THR A 37 -8.16 -17.11 29.71
CA THR A 37 -8.75 -18.36 30.28
C THR A 37 -9.76 -18.99 29.34
N LYS A 38 -10.23 -18.26 28.33
CA LYS A 38 -11.09 -18.79 27.26
C LYS A 38 -10.29 -19.52 26.17
N ALA A 39 -8.97 -19.62 26.26
CA ALA A 39 -8.16 -20.30 25.26
C ALA A 39 -8.57 -21.76 25.06
N PHE A 40 -8.43 -22.27 23.83
CA PHE A 40 -8.52 -23.70 23.54
C PHE A 40 -7.74 -24.04 22.27
N GLY A 41 -7.46 -25.34 22.10
CA GLY A 41 -6.76 -25.86 20.92
C GLY A 41 -5.29 -26.17 21.22
N PRO A 42 -4.47 -26.41 20.18
CA PRO A 42 -4.82 -26.38 18.76
C PRO A 42 -5.77 -27.52 18.36
N LEU A 43 -6.71 -27.22 17.47
CA LEU A 43 -7.61 -28.18 16.85
C LEU A 43 -7.15 -28.46 15.41
N SER A 44 -7.10 -29.73 15.03
CA SER A 44 -6.64 -30.19 13.71
C SER A 44 -7.44 -31.39 13.20
N GLY A 45 -7.16 -31.81 11.97
CA GLY A 45 -7.75 -33.01 11.37
C GLY A 45 -9.27 -32.91 11.23
N ASN A 46 -10.00 -33.95 11.67
CA ASN A 46 -11.44 -34.08 11.45
C ASN A 46 -12.30 -33.03 12.18
N VAL A 47 -11.72 -32.29 13.14
CA VAL A 47 -12.39 -31.16 13.81
C VAL A 47 -12.57 -29.98 12.84
N ILE A 48 -11.72 -29.88 11.83
CA ILE A 48 -11.83 -28.90 10.74
C ILE A 48 -12.72 -29.50 9.65
N ARG A 49 -13.72 -28.73 9.19
CA ARG A 49 -14.61 -29.18 8.11
C ARG A 49 -13.80 -29.50 6.85
N ALA A 50 -14.23 -30.53 6.11
CA ALA A 50 -13.51 -31.04 4.94
C ALA A 50 -13.16 -29.95 3.92
N ALA A 51 -14.05 -28.97 3.73
CA ALA A 51 -13.88 -27.86 2.79
C ALA A 51 -12.70 -26.91 3.10
N PHE A 52 -12.12 -26.97 4.31
CA PHE A 52 -11.02 -26.09 4.73
C PHE A 52 -9.71 -26.84 5.03
N ARG A 53 -9.75 -28.18 5.09
CA ARG A 53 -8.62 -29.03 5.51
C ARG A 53 -7.44 -29.00 4.53
N ASP A 54 -7.67 -28.65 3.27
CA ASP A 54 -6.62 -28.47 2.26
C ASP A 54 -5.73 -27.25 2.57
N ARG A 55 -6.31 -26.22 3.21
CA ARG A 55 -5.68 -24.92 3.46
C ARG A 55 -5.26 -24.70 4.90
N ILE A 56 -6.03 -25.22 5.85
CA ILE A 56 -5.83 -24.98 7.29
C ILE A 56 -5.29 -26.25 7.94
N ALA A 57 -4.10 -26.15 8.53
CA ALA A 57 -3.45 -27.22 9.28
C ALA A 57 -4.08 -27.36 10.67
N SER A 58 -4.22 -26.24 11.37
CA SER A 58 -4.82 -26.17 12.69
C SER A 58 -5.36 -24.78 12.99
N TYR A 59 -6.23 -24.69 13.98
CA TYR A 59 -6.58 -23.41 14.60
C TYR A 59 -6.69 -23.53 16.11
N GLU A 60 -6.41 -22.43 16.81
CA GLU A 60 -6.62 -22.30 18.24
C GLU A 60 -7.32 -20.97 18.56
N ARG A 61 -8.06 -20.93 19.66
CA ARG A 61 -8.52 -19.67 20.25
C ARG A 61 -7.51 -19.25 21.30
N VAL A 62 -6.95 -18.06 21.14
CA VAL A 62 -6.02 -17.44 22.09
C VAL A 62 -6.78 -16.93 23.31
N GLY A 63 -7.94 -16.33 23.08
CA GLY A 63 -8.73 -15.76 24.16
C GLY A 63 -9.98 -15.08 23.62
N GLN A 64 -10.64 -14.34 24.51
CA GLN A 64 -11.87 -13.63 24.22
C GLN A 64 -11.81 -12.22 24.81
N TYR A 65 -12.31 -11.25 24.05
CA TYR A 65 -12.51 -9.90 24.50
C TYR A 65 -14.01 -9.59 24.61
N ALA A 66 -14.39 -8.88 25.67
CA ALA A 66 -15.70 -8.26 25.79
C ALA A 66 -15.51 -6.74 25.80
N ASP A 67 -16.15 -6.06 24.87
CA ASP A 67 -16.08 -4.60 24.77
C ASP A 67 -16.96 -3.92 25.85
N PRO A 68 -16.91 -2.57 25.98
CA PRO A 68 -17.74 -1.85 26.95
C PRO A 68 -19.25 -2.10 26.81
N ASP A 69 -19.72 -2.43 25.60
CA ASP A 69 -21.12 -2.74 25.27
C ASP A 69 -21.46 -4.24 25.45
N GLN A 70 -20.57 -5.02 26.06
CA GLN A 70 -20.68 -6.47 26.27
C GLN A 70 -20.72 -7.30 24.96
N ARG A 71 -20.31 -6.70 23.84
CA ARG A 71 -20.10 -7.41 22.57
C ARG A 71 -18.82 -8.23 22.67
N LYS A 72 -18.89 -9.47 22.17
CA LYS A 72 -17.80 -10.44 22.34
C LYS A 72 -17.04 -10.65 21.03
N ILE A 73 -15.72 -10.62 21.12
CA ILE A 73 -14.79 -10.94 20.03
C ILE A 73 -13.92 -12.10 20.47
N ASP A 74 -13.79 -13.13 19.64
CA ASP A 74 -12.76 -14.16 19.84
C ASP A 74 -11.51 -13.79 19.05
N VAL A 75 -10.33 -14.19 19.57
CA VAL A 75 -9.06 -14.06 18.86
C VAL A 75 -8.53 -15.45 18.54
N LEU A 76 -8.25 -15.72 17.26
CA LEU A 76 -7.79 -17.01 16.77
C LEU A 76 -6.39 -16.93 16.14
N ILE A 77 -5.65 -18.03 16.25
CA ILE A 77 -4.46 -18.29 15.44
C ILE A 77 -4.79 -19.43 14.49
N ILE A 78 -4.55 -19.21 13.19
CA ILE A 78 -4.83 -20.17 12.11
C ILE A 78 -3.51 -20.54 11.43
N ASN A 79 -3.06 -21.77 11.63
CA ASN A 79 -1.86 -22.28 10.95
C ASN A 79 -2.26 -22.84 9.59
N LEU A 80 -1.60 -22.38 8.53
CA LEU A 80 -1.89 -22.76 7.14
C LEU A 80 -1.01 -23.94 6.70
N ASN A 81 -1.52 -24.76 5.80
CA ASN A 81 -0.76 -25.89 5.23
C ASN A 81 0.33 -25.44 4.25
N ARG A 82 0.10 -24.32 3.55
CA ARG A 82 0.97 -23.81 2.47
C ARG A 82 1.09 -22.30 2.57
N GLU A 83 2.28 -21.77 2.35
CA GLU A 83 2.59 -20.34 2.23
C GLU A 83 1.66 -19.63 1.23
N THR A 84 1.50 -20.20 0.04
CA THR A 84 0.68 -19.63 -1.06
C THR A 84 -0.79 -19.42 -0.70
N THR A 85 -1.28 -20.07 0.35
CA THR A 85 -2.64 -19.88 0.88
C THR A 85 -2.85 -18.46 1.37
N LEU A 86 -1.81 -17.80 1.88
CA LEU A 86 -1.91 -16.42 2.34
C LEU A 86 -2.22 -15.47 1.17
N GLN A 87 -1.63 -15.71 0.01
CA GLN A 87 -1.80 -14.85 -1.18
C GLN A 87 -3.05 -15.22 -1.98
N HIS A 88 -3.28 -16.52 -2.22
CA HIS A 88 -4.30 -17.01 -3.15
C HIS A 88 -5.53 -17.64 -2.46
N GLY A 89 -5.48 -17.89 -1.14
CA GLY A 89 -6.55 -18.53 -0.37
C GLY A 89 -7.57 -17.57 0.24
N ARG A 90 -7.53 -16.30 -0.14
CA ARG A 90 -8.30 -15.18 0.40
C ARG A 90 -9.77 -15.50 0.72
N THR A 91 -10.55 -15.91 -0.28
CA THR A 91 -11.98 -16.30 -0.12
C THR A 91 -12.15 -17.47 0.83
N GLY A 92 -11.26 -18.47 0.77
CA GLY A 92 -11.32 -19.64 1.65
C GLY A 92 -11.09 -19.31 3.11
N LEU A 93 -10.11 -18.45 3.39
CA LEU A 93 -9.79 -17.99 4.74
C LEU A 93 -10.93 -17.15 5.33
N ARG A 94 -11.59 -16.32 4.51
CA ARG A 94 -12.79 -15.57 4.91
C ARG A 94 -13.96 -16.50 5.20
N ASN A 95 -14.21 -17.48 4.32
CA ASN A 95 -15.28 -18.46 4.50
C ASN A 95 -15.07 -19.32 5.75
N PHE A 96 -13.82 -19.64 6.10
CA PHE A 96 -13.51 -20.31 7.36
C PHE A 96 -13.88 -19.43 8.58
N ALA A 97 -13.53 -18.15 8.56
CA ALA A 97 -13.88 -17.24 9.66
C ALA A 97 -15.41 -17.06 9.79
N ALA A 98 -16.13 -16.99 8.65
CA ALA A 98 -17.59 -16.99 8.63
C ALA A 98 -18.16 -18.28 9.24
N ASP A 99 -17.63 -19.44 8.84
CA ASP A 99 -18.03 -20.75 9.37
C ASP A 99 -17.78 -20.86 10.87
N TYR A 100 -16.66 -20.32 11.36
CA TYR A 100 -16.36 -20.25 12.79
C TYR A 100 -17.41 -19.42 13.54
N LEU A 101 -17.71 -18.21 13.09
CA LEU A 101 -18.70 -17.31 13.71
C LEU A 101 -20.11 -17.91 13.74
N GLN A 102 -20.45 -18.76 12.77
CA GLN A 102 -21.74 -19.47 12.69
C GLN A 102 -21.74 -20.83 13.42
N SER A 103 -20.59 -21.30 13.89
CA SER A 103 -20.48 -22.56 14.64
C SER A 103 -20.87 -22.38 16.11
N ASP A 104 -21.13 -23.48 16.81
CA ASP A 104 -21.40 -23.46 18.27
C ASP A 104 -20.29 -22.78 19.09
N ARG A 105 -19.05 -22.75 18.56
CA ARG A 105 -17.91 -22.10 19.23
C ARG A 105 -17.91 -20.57 19.05
N GLY A 106 -18.37 -20.08 17.90
CA GLY A 106 -18.42 -18.67 17.56
C GLY A 106 -19.80 -18.03 17.74
N LEU A 107 -20.83 -18.80 18.07
CA LEU A 107 -22.18 -18.29 18.26
C LEU A 107 -22.22 -17.23 19.37
N GLY A 108 -22.84 -16.09 19.07
CA GLY A 108 -22.92 -14.95 19.99
C GLY A 108 -21.66 -14.07 20.02
N LYS A 109 -20.74 -14.23 19.07
CA LYS A 109 -19.65 -13.29 18.81
C LYS A 109 -20.05 -12.30 17.73
N THR A 110 -19.69 -11.03 17.93
CA THR A 110 -19.94 -9.97 16.96
C THR A 110 -18.89 -9.96 15.85
N ALA A 111 -17.64 -10.33 16.19
CA ALA A 111 -16.52 -10.40 15.27
C ALA A 111 -15.51 -11.45 15.72
N VAL A 112 -14.53 -11.73 14.86
CA VAL A 112 -13.34 -12.52 15.20
C VAL A 112 -12.10 -11.81 14.66
N LEU A 113 -11.07 -11.74 15.51
CA LEU A 113 -9.71 -11.34 15.12
C LEU A 113 -8.90 -12.60 14.81
N LEU A 114 -8.15 -12.61 13.71
CA LEU A 114 -7.36 -13.77 13.29
C LEU A 114 -5.91 -13.39 12.98
N ALA A 115 -4.98 -14.22 13.43
CA ALA A 115 -3.64 -14.31 12.87
C ALA A 115 -3.56 -15.52 11.93
N TYR A 116 -3.41 -15.30 10.63
CA TYR A 116 -3.15 -16.35 9.65
C TYR A 116 -1.65 -16.54 9.49
N VAL A 117 -1.14 -17.70 9.90
CA VAL A 117 0.29 -18.00 10.01
C VAL A 117 0.67 -19.04 8.96
N PRO A 118 1.55 -18.72 7.98
CA PRO A 118 2.00 -19.69 6.99
C PRO A 118 2.97 -20.72 7.61
N SER A 119 3.11 -21.86 6.95
CA SER A 119 3.92 -22.99 7.45
C SER A 119 5.44 -22.77 7.38
N ASP A 120 5.89 -21.83 6.57
CA ASP A 120 7.30 -21.44 6.41
C ASP A 120 7.76 -20.37 7.42
N GLY A 121 6.83 -19.80 8.18
CA GLY A 121 7.08 -18.73 9.14
C GLY A 121 7.42 -17.38 8.50
N GLY A 122 7.05 -17.16 7.22
CA GLY A 122 7.21 -15.89 6.53
C GLY A 122 6.23 -14.80 7.00
N ASP A 123 5.86 -13.90 6.09
CA ASP A 123 4.85 -12.88 6.37
C ASP A 123 3.52 -13.52 6.74
N TRP A 124 2.80 -12.91 7.67
CA TRP A 124 1.53 -13.39 8.18
C TRP A 124 0.46 -12.30 8.07
N ARG A 125 -0.80 -12.64 8.34
CA ARG A 125 -1.91 -11.69 8.17
C ARG A 125 -2.70 -11.54 9.45
N PHE A 126 -2.87 -10.30 9.90
CA PHE A 126 -3.77 -9.93 10.98
C PHE A 126 -5.10 -9.44 10.39
N SER A 127 -6.20 -10.10 10.74
CA SER A 127 -7.51 -9.86 10.12
C SER A 127 -8.60 -9.62 11.15
N PHE A 128 -9.53 -8.72 10.80
CA PHE A 128 -10.79 -8.53 11.47
C PHE A 128 -11.93 -9.02 10.57
N VAL A 129 -12.78 -9.91 11.08
CA VAL A 129 -13.90 -10.49 10.34
C VAL A 129 -15.21 -10.31 11.09
N THR A 130 -16.22 -9.80 10.39
CA THR A 130 -17.61 -9.68 10.85
C THR A 130 -18.55 -10.38 9.87
N LEU A 131 -19.70 -10.83 10.37
CA LEU A 131 -20.82 -11.20 9.50
C LEU A 131 -21.58 -9.91 9.17
N GLU A 132 -21.93 -9.73 7.89
CA GLU A 132 -22.87 -8.67 7.52
C GLU A 132 -24.21 -8.87 8.26
N THR A 133 -24.92 -7.81 8.58
CA THR A 133 -26.24 -7.88 9.21
C THR A 133 -27.26 -7.30 8.24
N SER A 134 -28.30 -8.06 7.92
CA SER A 134 -29.44 -7.57 7.14
C SER A 134 -30.48 -7.01 8.12
N LEU A 135 -31.15 -5.92 7.75
CA LEU A 135 -32.29 -5.44 8.52
C LEU A 135 -33.53 -6.22 8.07
N ALA A 136 -34.04 -7.10 8.93
CA ALA A 136 -35.32 -7.77 8.70
C ALA A 136 -36.43 -7.06 9.49
N GLU A 137 -37.54 -6.77 8.84
CA GLU A 137 -38.72 -6.23 9.49
C GLU A 137 -39.44 -7.35 10.27
N ASN A 138 -39.66 -7.14 11.57
CA ASN A 138 -40.45 -8.08 12.36
C ASN A 138 -41.95 -7.88 12.13
N GLU A 139 -42.77 -8.83 12.58
CA GLU A 139 -44.25 -8.82 12.45
C GLU A 139 -44.94 -7.56 13.04
N LYS A 140 -44.19 -6.69 13.74
CA LYS A 140 -44.67 -5.43 14.33
C LYS A 140 -44.11 -4.18 13.63
N GLY A 141 -43.53 -4.31 12.44
CA GLY A 141 -42.98 -3.21 11.66
C GLY A 141 -41.71 -2.57 12.23
N ARG A 142 -40.99 -3.27 13.13
CA ARG A 142 -39.69 -2.83 13.65
C ARG A 142 -38.58 -3.62 12.97
N PHE A 143 -37.60 -2.90 12.43
CA PHE A 143 -36.40 -3.49 11.86
C PHE A 143 -35.51 -4.07 12.98
N LYS A 144 -35.08 -5.31 12.81
CA LYS A 144 -34.09 -5.98 13.64
C LYS A 144 -32.93 -6.40 12.74
N GLU A 145 -31.71 -6.21 13.21
CA GLU A 145 -30.55 -6.83 12.58
C GLU A 145 -30.66 -8.35 12.68
N VAL A 146 -30.66 -9.01 11.53
CA VAL A 146 -30.68 -10.46 11.38
C VAL A 146 -29.41 -10.86 10.64
N VAL A 147 -28.77 -11.91 11.15
CA VAL A 147 -27.73 -12.63 10.44
C VAL A 147 -28.42 -13.83 9.78
N ASP A 148 -28.64 -13.75 8.49
CA ASP A 148 -29.21 -14.85 7.70
C ASP A 148 -28.21 -16.03 7.62
N LYS A 149 -28.71 -17.25 7.37
CA LYS A 149 -27.87 -18.46 7.28
C LYS A 149 -26.82 -18.41 6.15
N ILE A 150 -26.92 -17.45 5.23
CA ILE A 150 -26.02 -17.26 4.09
C ILE A 150 -25.55 -15.80 4.06
N THR A 151 -25.28 -15.21 5.23
CA THR A 151 -24.73 -13.85 5.23
C THR A 151 -23.22 -13.87 4.92
N PRO A 152 -22.76 -13.14 3.88
CA PRO A 152 -21.33 -13.02 3.62
C PRO A 152 -20.60 -12.37 4.79
N ALA A 153 -19.39 -12.86 5.07
CA ALA A 153 -18.49 -12.20 5.99
C ALA A 153 -17.74 -11.07 5.29
N ARG A 154 -17.48 -9.97 6.00
CA ARG A 154 -16.56 -8.92 5.59
C ARG A 154 -15.23 -9.15 6.30
N ARG A 155 -14.11 -9.08 5.58
CA ARG A 155 -12.77 -9.20 6.13
C ARG A 155 -11.93 -7.98 5.79
N LYS A 156 -11.38 -7.34 6.82
CA LYS A 156 -10.37 -6.29 6.69
C LYS A 156 -9.04 -6.81 7.26
N SER A 157 -7.91 -6.57 6.60
CA SER A 157 -6.65 -7.22 6.97
C SER A 157 -5.40 -6.38 6.79
N PHE A 158 -4.46 -6.52 7.70
CA PHE A 158 -3.07 -6.11 7.54
C PHE A 158 -2.21 -7.30 7.11
N LEU A 159 -1.43 -7.14 6.04
CA LEU A 159 -0.28 -8.00 5.78
C LEU A 159 0.90 -7.48 6.61
N VAL A 160 1.53 -8.35 7.38
CA VAL A 160 2.57 -8.04 8.38
C VAL A 160 3.64 -9.13 8.35
N GLY A 161 4.84 -8.85 8.87
CA GLY A 161 5.94 -9.82 8.86
C GLY A 161 7.29 -9.19 8.55
N GLU A 162 8.33 -10.03 8.43
CA GLU A 162 9.72 -9.59 8.22
C GLU A 162 9.90 -8.73 6.96
N SER A 163 9.08 -8.96 5.94
CA SER A 163 9.18 -8.24 4.66
C SER A 163 8.26 -7.01 4.58
N GLU A 164 7.42 -6.80 5.59
CA GLU A 164 6.41 -5.74 5.62
C GLU A 164 6.76 -4.58 6.54
N LYS A 165 6.30 -3.38 6.18
CA LYS A 165 6.33 -2.22 7.07
C LYS A 165 5.06 -2.16 7.88
N SER A 166 5.18 -1.71 9.12
CA SER A 166 4.06 -1.62 10.07
C SER A 166 3.67 -0.19 10.41
N HIS A 167 4.11 0.83 9.66
CA HIS A 167 3.81 2.23 9.98
C HIS A 167 2.30 2.51 9.99
N THR A 168 1.57 2.05 8.99
CA THR A 168 0.10 2.13 8.97
C THR A 168 -0.52 1.43 10.19
N ALA A 169 -0.06 0.23 10.54
CA ALA A 169 -0.58 -0.44 11.73
C ALA A 169 -0.24 0.33 13.01
N GLN A 170 0.97 0.87 13.12
CA GLN A 170 1.39 1.72 14.24
C GLN A 170 0.45 2.93 14.37
N SER A 171 0.21 3.69 13.31
CA SER A 171 -0.67 4.87 13.39
C SER A 171 -2.11 4.53 13.79
N ARG A 172 -2.60 3.33 13.44
CA ARG A 172 -3.96 2.86 13.77
C ARG A 172 -4.10 2.36 15.20
N PHE A 173 -3.16 1.52 15.63
CA PHE A 173 -3.26 0.82 16.91
C PHE A 173 -2.66 1.63 18.07
N VAL A 174 -1.69 2.52 17.83
CA VAL A 174 -0.90 3.18 18.90
C VAL A 174 -1.75 3.84 19.98
N LYS A 175 -2.87 4.47 19.61
CA LYS A 175 -3.76 5.16 20.57
C LYS A 175 -4.46 4.20 21.55
N TRP A 176 -4.55 2.92 21.20
CA TRP A 176 -5.20 1.88 22.00
C TRP A 176 -4.22 1.12 22.88
N ILE A 177 -2.96 1.02 22.47
CA ILE A 177 -1.97 0.22 23.17
C ILE A 177 -1.63 0.85 24.54
N GLY A 178 -1.88 0.10 25.61
CA GLY A 178 -1.66 0.55 26.99
C GLY A 178 -2.63 1.65 27.43
N SER A 179 -3.74 1.83 26.69
CA SER A 179 -4.85 2.72 27.06
C SER A 179 -5.68 2.10 28.16
N ARG A 180 -6.21 2.94 29.06
CA ARG A 180 -7.21 2.51 30.06
C ARG A 180 -8.60 2.32 29.46
N ASN A 181 -8.86 2.93 28.31
CA ASN A 181 -10.15 2.85 27.64
C ASN A 181 -10.15 1.64 26.72
N ALA A 182 -11.00 0.67 27.03
CA ALA A 182 -11.16 -0.54 26.23
C ALA A 182 -11.90 -0.19 24.91
N PRO A 183 -11.36 -0.54 23.73
CA PRO A 183 -11.96 -0.17 22.46
C PRO A 183 -13.28 -0.93 22.21
N THR A 184 -14.27 -0.26 21.66
CA THR A 184 -15.51 -0.89 21.15
C THR A 184 -15.23 -1.74 19.92
N VAL A 185 -16.15 -2.64 19.55
CA VAL A 185 -16.03 -3.41 18.29
C VAL A 185 -15.87 -2.48 17.07
N GLN A 186 -16.59 -1.35 17.04
CA GLN A 186 -16.49 -0.38 15.95
C GLN A 186 -15.10 0.27 15.92
N GLU A 187 -14.55 0.66 17.06
CA GLU A 187 -13.21 1.25 17.13
C GLU A 187 -12.10 0.26 16.76
N ILE A 188 -12.29 -1.02 17.06
CA ILE A 188 -11.42 -2.10 16.56
C ILE A 188 -11.54 -2.17 15.03
N GLU A 189 -12.76 -2.19 14.49
CA GLU A 189 -12.98 -2.21 13.04
C GLU A 189 -12.33 -1.01 12.33
N ASP A 190 -12.44 0.19 12.91
CA ASP A 190 -11.85 1.43 12.40
C ASP A 190 -10.31 1.37 12.34
N CYS A 191 -9.67 0.55 13.18
CA CYS A 191 -8.24 0.29 13.08
C CYS A 191 -7.86 -0.43 11.78
N PHE A 192 -8.79 -1.16 11.17
CA PHE A 192 -8.63 -1.85 9.89
C PHE A 192 -9.30 -1.10 8.73
N ASP A 193 -9.73 0.15 8.93
CA ASP A 193 -10.32 0.92 7.86
C ASP A 193 -9.27 1.32 6.81
N VAL A 194 -9.56 1.01 5.55
CA VAL A 194 -8.68 1.33 4.42
C VAL A 194 -8.91 2.76 3.94
N GLU A 195 -10.14 3.28 4.07
CA GLU A 195 -10.47 4.61 3.56
C GLU A 195 -9.66 5.69 4.26
N ALA A 196 -9.51 5.62 5.59
CA ALA A 196 -8.69 6.61 6.27
C ALA A 196 -7.18 6.47 5.99
N VAL A 197 -6.64 5.27 5.69
CA VAL A 197 -5.25 5.12 5.21
C VAL A 197 -5.09 5.76 3.84
N THR A 198 -6.05 5.48 2.96
CA THR A 198 -6.11 6.02 1.61
C THR A 198 -6.17 7.55 1.62
N LYS A 199 -7.02 8.12 2.47
CA LYS A 199 -7.16 9.57 2.63
C LYS A 199 -5.90 10.21 3.20
N GLU A 200 -5.25 9.57 4.18
CA GLU A 200 -4.01 10.06 4.76
C GLU A 200 -2.89 10.11 3.71
N PHE A 201 -2.66 9.00 3.00
CA PHE A 201 -1.68 8.94 1.92
C PHE A 201 -1.97 9.99 0.83
N PHE A 202 -3.24 10.15 0.43
CA PHE A 202 -3.63 11.14 -0.58
C PHE A 202 -3.29 12.58 -0.18
N ASN A 203 -3.50 12.94 1.09
CA ASN A 203 -3.12 14.25 1.59
C ASN A 203 -1.60 14.46 1.54
N LYS A 204 -0.82 13.43 1.90
CA LYS A 204 0.65 13.48 1.79
C LYS A 204 1.10 13.56 0.33
N TYR A 205 0.46 12.80 -0.57
CA TYR A 205 0.70 12.83 -2.01
C TYR A 205 0.45 14.22 -2.62
N LYS A 206 -0.61 14.93 -2.19
CA LYS A 206 -0.86 16.32 -2.61
C LYS A 206 0.27 17.27 -2.23
N VAL A 207 0.80 17.13 -1.02
CA VAL A 207 1.94 17.94 -0.57
C VAL A 207 3.17 17.65 -1.42
N LEU A 208 3.44 16.37 -1.72
CA LEU A 208 4.52 15.98 -2.64
C LEU A 208 4.32 16.52 -4.06
N PHE A 209 3.08 16.58 -4.55
CA PHE A 209 2.76 17.17 -5.85
C PHE A 209 3.14 18.64 -5.89
N GLU A 210 2.72 19.44 -4.90
CA GLU A 210 3.08 20.86 -4.85
C GLU A 210 4.58 21.09 -4.67
N ARG A 211 5.27 20.25 -3.88
CA ARG A 211 6.74 20.33 -3.73
C ARG A 211 7.47 20.00 -5.01
N THR A 212 7.06 18.95 -5.70
CA THR A 212 7.62 18.55 -7.00
C THR A 212 7.43 19.65 -8.03
N ARG A 213 6.21 20.19 -8.10
CA ARG A 213 5.86 21.31 -8.97
C ARG A 213 6.73 22.54 -8.69
N ALA A 214 6.88 22.92 -7.42
CA ALA A 214 7.72 24.05 -7.02
C ALA A 214 9.20 23.82 -7.38
N ALA A 215 9.72 22.61 -7.17
CA ALA A 215 11.10 22.26 -7.52
C ALA A 215 11.36 22.37 -9.04
N ILE A 216 10.42 21.92 -9.88
CA ILE A 216 10.53 22.06 -11.34
C ILE A 216 10.53 23.53 -11.75
N LEU A 217 9.63 24.34 -11.19
CA LEU A 217 9.58 25.77 -11.48
C LEU A 217 10.85 26.50 -11.06
N ASP A 218 11.40 26.17 -9.89
CA ASP A 218 12.68 26.72 -9.41
C ASP A 218 13.84 26.40 -10.37
N VAL A 219 13.89 25.18 -10.93
CA VAL A 219 14.88 24.84 -11.97
C VAL A 219 14.66 25.66 -13.24
N CYS A 220 13.42 25.82 -13.71
CA CYS A 220 13.13 26.65 -14.89
C CYS A 220 13.47 28.14 -14.65
N GLU A 221 13.32 28.65 -13.44
CA GLU A 221 13.71 30.03 -13.09
C GLU A 221 15.23 30.21 -13.12
N LYS A 222 15.98 29.23 -12.62
CA LYS A 222 17.44 29.26 -12.55
C LYS A 222 18.14 28.89 -13.87
N ASN A 223 17.48 28.12 -14.73
CA ASN A 223 18.05 27.62 -15.98
C ASN A 223 17.16 27.99 -17.18
N SER A 224 17.56 29.06 -17.88
CA SER A 224 16.84 29.57 -19.06
C SER A 224 16.74 28.56 -20.19
N ARG A 225 17.71 27.63 -20.34
CA ARG A 225 17.67 26.60 -21.39
C ARG A 225 16.57 25.57 -21.12
N VAL A 226 16.47 25.08 -19.88
CA VAL A 226 15.40 24.15 -19.47
C VAL A 226 14.04 24.82 -19.58
N LYS A 227 13.95 26.10 -19.18
CA LYS A 227 12.73 26.89 -19.37
C LYS A 227 12.30 26.95 -20.82
N GLN A 228 13.21 27.26 -21.75
CA GLN A 228 12.86 27.33 -23.18
C GLN A 228 12.46 25.97 -23.74
N GLU A 229 13.16 24.88 -23.40
CA GLU A 229 12.77 23.53 -23.80
C GLU A 229 11.32 23.21 -23.39
N PHE A 230 10.94 23.53 -22.15
CA PHE A 230 9.57 23.34 -21.68
C PHE A 230 8.55 24.12 -22.52
N LEU A 231 8.88 25.35 -22.93
CA LEU A 231 8.00 26.14 -23.80
C LEU A 231 7.92 25.55 -25.21
N ASP A 232 9.06 25.18 -25.78
CA ASP A 232 9.20 24.69 -27.16
C ASP A 232 8.48 23.37 -27.38
N ILE A 233 8.52 22.45 -26.41
CA ILE A 233 7.82 21.16 -26.48
C ILE A 233 6.33 21.25 -26.09
N GLY A 234 5.81 22.45 -25.82
CA GLY A 234 4.42 22.65 -25.46
C GLY A 234 4.07 22.29 -24.00
N LEU A 235 5.08 22.10 -23.15
CA LEU A 235 4.93 21.92 -21.70
C LEU A 235 4.78 23.29 -21.03
N SER A 236 3.79 24.05 -21.51
CA SER A 236 3.52 25.43 -21.13
C SER A 236 2.04 25.69 -20.90
N LYS A 237 1.75 26.76 -20.17
CA LYS A 237 0.39 27.25 -19.92
C LYS A 237 0.36 28.77 -19.94
N LYS A 238 -0.83 29.34 -20.11
CA LYS A 238 -1.02 30.79 -20.03
C LYS A 238 -0.74 31.29 -18.61
N ALA A 239 0.03 32.37 -18.49
CA ALA A 239 0.21 33.06 -17.22
C ALA A 239 -1.16 33.56 -16.71
N VAL A 240 -1.39 33.40 -15.40
CA VAL A 240 -2.59 33.95 -14.74
C VAL A 240 -2.16 35.25 -14.06
N ASP A 241 -1.94 36.29 -14.85
CA ASP A 241 -1.52 37.61 -14.37
C ASP A 241 -2.54 38.73 -14.67
N GLY A 242 -3.68 38.38 -15.26
CA GLY A 242 -4.76 39.32 -15.59
C GLY A 242 -4.42 40.27 -16.74
N SER A 243 -3.32 40.05 -17.46
CA SER A 243 -2.96 40.80 -18.66
C SER A 243 -3.56 40.17 -19.92
N ASP A 244 -3.90 40.99 -20.91
CA ASP A 244 -4.35 40.53 -22.25
C ASP A 244 -3.21 39.92 -23.09
N ASN A 245 -1.97 39.91 -22.57
CA ASN A 245 -0.84 39.31 -23.25
C ASN A 245 -0.82 37.80 -23.02
N GLU A 246 -0.79 37.02 -24.11
CA GLU A 246 -0.65 35.56 -24.07
C GLU A 246 0.78 35.12 -23.70
N THR A 247 1.23 35.48 -22.49
CA THR A 247 2.53 35.05 -21.98
C THR A 247 2.46 33.58 -21.59
N LEU A 248 3.28 32.74 -22.21
CA LEU A 248 3.42 31.34 -21.85
C LEU A 248 4.45 31.16 -20.73
N VAL A 249 4.11 30.34 -19.75
CA VAL A 249 4.98 29.92 -18.65
C VAL A 249 5.10 28.40 -18.61
N PRO A 250 6.20 27.83 -18.08
CA PRO A 250 6.33 26.39 -17.93
C PRO A 250 5.17 25.78 -17.15
N ASN A 251 4.64 24.67 -17.64
CA ASN A 251 3.58 23.90 -17.00
C ASN A 251 4.16 22.77 -16.14
N ALA A 252 4.67 23.10 -14.95
CA ALA A 252 5.18 22.08 -14.03
C ALA A 252 4.13 21.06 -13.54
N ASP A 253 2.83 21.32 -13.73
CA ASP A 253 1.76 20.44 -13.23
C ASP A 253 1.77 19.07 -13.94
N ASP A 254 1.93 19.06 -15.26
CA ASP A 254 1.90 17.82 -16.04
C ASP A 254 3.15 16.98 -15.81
N PHE A 255 4.31 17.63 -15.69
CA PHE A 255 5.57 16.96 -15.37
C PHE A 255 5.53 16.38 -13.95
N ALA A 256 5.06 17.15 -12.95
CA ALA A 256 4.92 16.65 -11.58
C ALA A 256 3.92 15.49 -11.46
N LYS A 257 2.77 15.57 -12.15
CA LYS A 257 1.79 14.45 -12.23
C LYS A 257 2.44 13.20 -12.82
N LYS A 258 3.18 13.34 -13.91
CA LYS A 258 3.83 12.20 -14.57
C LYS A 258 4.93 11.60 -13.71
N LEU A 259 5.80 12.42 -13.11
CA LEU A 259 6.87 11.96 -12.22
C LEU A 259 6.32 11.17 -11.03
N LEU A 260 5.38 11.74 -10.28
CA LEU A 260 4.79 11.02 -9.14
C LEU A 260 4.00 9.78 -9.59
N GLY A 261 3.35 9.85 -10.75
CA GLY A 261 2.68 8.71 -11.39
C GLY A 261 3.63 7.57 -11.75
N GLN A 262 4.81 7.89 -12.29
CA GLN A 262 5.86 6.92 -12.58
C GLN A 262 6.38 6.28 -11.29
N VAL A 263 6.71 7.09 -10.28
CA VAL A 263 7.22 6.58 -8.99
C VAL A 263 6.20 5.67 -8.32
N VAL A 264 4.93 6.09 -8.22
CA VAL A 264 3.90 5.28 -7.55
C VAL A 264 3.62 3.97 -8.29
N PHE A 265 3.65 3.98 -9.62
CA PHE A 265 3.52 2.77 -10.42
C PHE A 265 4.63 1.77 -10.12
N LEU A 266 5.87 2.23 -9.97
CA LEU A 266 6.99 1.37 -9.60
C LEU A 266 6.86 0.84 -8.17
N TYR A 267 6.31 1.62 -7.22
CA TYR A 267 6.01 1.12 -5.88
C TYR A 267 4.98 -0.04 -5.89
N PHE A 268 3.99 -0.01 -6.78
CA PHE A 268 3.09 -1.15 -6.97
C PHE A 268 3.80 -2.37 -7.57
N LEU A 269 4.64 -2.17 -8.59
CA LEU A 269 5.31 -3.26 -9.27
C LEU A 269 6.45 -3.89 -8.48
N GLN A 270 7.22 -3.12 -7.70
CA GLN A 270 8.36 -3.65 -6.95
C GLN A 270 7.93 -4.71 -5.92
N ARG A 271 6.67 -4.65 -5.45
CA ARG A 271 6.05 -5.69 -4.61
C ARG A 271 6.07 -7.09 -5.25
N LYS A 272 6.10 -7.17 -6.58
CA LYS A 272 6.20 -8.42 -7.32
C LYS A 272 7.62 -8.95 -7.46
N GLY A 273 8.64 -8.23 -6.95
CA GLY A 273 10.05 -8.61 -7.13
C GLY A 273 10.48 -8.54 -8.59
N TRP A 274 9.95 -7.57 -9.34
CA TRP A 274 10.22 -7.42 -10.77
C TRP A 274 11.35 -6.43 -11.08
N PHE A 275 11.93 -5.76 -10.11
CA PHE A 275 13.06 -4.86 -10.37
C PHE A 275 14.32 -5.37 -9.68
N GLY A 276 15.49 -5.14 -10.25
CA GLY A 276 16.74 -5.63 -9.67
C GLY A 276 16.91 -7.16 -9.79
N VAL A 277 16.21 -7.81 -10.74
CA VAL A 277 16.24 -9.27 -10.89
C VAL A 277 17.59 -9.71 -11.42
N GLN A 278 18.23 -10.65 -10.71
CA GLN A 278 19.52 -11.23 -11.08
C GLN A 278 19.34 -12.56 -11.81
N THR A 279 18.46 -13.42 -11.28
CA THR A 279 18.27 -14.77 -11.82
C THR A 279 16.88 -14.96 -12.41
N GLU A 280 15.85 -15.05 -11.57
CA GLU A 280 14.49 -15.41 -11.95
C GLU A 280 13.50 -14.28 -11.65
N TRP A 281 12.58 -14.04 -12.59
CA TRP A 281 11.54 -13.02 -12.37
C TRP A 281 10.75 -13.29 -11.09
N GLY A 282 10.71 -12.29 -10.20
CA GLY A 282 10.07 -12.40 -8.89
C GLY A 282 11.06 -12.45 -7.72
N ASP A 283 12.35 -12.69 -7.99
CA ASP A 283 13.43 -12.66 -6.99
C ASP A 283 13.98 -11.25 -6.71
N GLY A 284 13.48 -10.26 -7.46
CA GLY A 284 13.99 -8.90 -7.45
C GLY A 284 13.74 -8.15 -6.16
N ASP A 285 14.41 -7.01 -6.07
CA ASP A 285 14.38 -6.13 -4.92
C ASP A 285 13.00 -5.46 -4.73
N LYS A 286 12.35 -5.78 -3.61
CA LYS A 286 11.06 -5.17 -3.23
C LYS A 286 11.18 -3.73 -2.72
N LYS A 287 12.40 -3.22 -2.53
CA LYS A 287 12.74 -1.85 -2.14
C LYS A 287 13.62 -1.16 -3.18
N PHE A 288 13.51 -1.59 -4.44
CA PHE A 288 14.36 -1.17 -5.55
C PHE A 288 14.56 0.34 -5.63
N LEU A 289 13.50 1.15 -5.57
CA LEU A 289 13.64 2.61 -5.65
C LEU A 289 14.40 3.22 -4.46
N ARG A 290 14.23 2.67 -3.25
CA ARG A 290 14.97 3.11 -2.06
C ARG A 290 16.45 2.76 -2.22
N HIS A 291 16.76 1.52 -2.58
CA HIS A 291 18.15 1.10 -2.75
C HIS A 291 18.82 1.79 -3.96
N LEU A 292 18.08 2.10 -5.03
CA LEU A 292 18.59 2.94 -6.11
C LEU A 292 18.99 4.33 -5.63
N PHE A 293 18.19 4.95 -4.75
CA PHE A 293 18.53 6.25 -4.17
C PHE A 293 19.76 6.17 -3.28
N GLU A 294 19.81 5.19 -2.38
CA GLU A 294 20.90 5.01 -1.42
C GLU A 294 22.23 4.67 -2.10
N ASN A 295 22.21 3.85 -3.15
CA ASN A 295 23.40 3.39 -3.88
C ASN A 295 23.59 4.11 -5.22
N ARG A 296 22.96 5.26 -5.42
CA ARG A 296 22.91 5.96 -6.73
C ARG A 296 24.26 6.22 -7.38
N GLU A 297 25.29 6.44 -6.57
CA GLU A 297 26.64 6.72 -7.07
C GLU A 297 27.25 5.52 -7.81
N ASP A 298 26.85 4.29 -7.47
CA ASP A 298 27.36 3.06 -8.08
C ASP A 298 26.85 2.86 -9.52
N TYR A 299 25.73 3.50 -9.88
CA TYR A 299 25.10 3.37 -11.20
C TYR A 299 25.53 4.46 -12.20
N LEU A 300 26.46 5.34 -11.81
CA LEU A 300 26.98 6.38 -12.69
C LEU A 300 27.92 5.79 -13.75
N THR A 301 27.56 5.96 -15.01
CA THR A 301 28.36 5.48 -16.15
C THR A 301 28.97 6.63 -16.96
N GLY A 302 30.08 6.33 -17.66
CA GLY A 302 30.67 7.21 -18.66
C GLY A 302 31.12 8.58 -18.11
N ALA A 303 30.70 9.66 -18.79
CA ALA A 303 31.11 11.04 -18.49
C ALA A 303 30.56 11.61 -17.16
N ARG A 304 29.69 10.86 -16.47
CA ARG A 304 29.16 11.19 -15.14
C ARG A 304 29.94 10.51 -14.02
N THR A 305 30.77 9.50 -14.30
CA THR A 305 31.57 8.81 -13.28
C THR A 305 32.48 9.79 -12.53
N GLY A 306 32.40 9.78 -11.18
CA GLY A 306 33.16 10.67 -10.31
C GLY A 306 32.56 12.07 -10.09
N LYS A 307 31.37 12.35 -10.64
CA LYS A 307 30.59 13.56 -10.32
C LYS A 307 29.54 13.27 -9.25
N LYS A 308 29.05 14.34 -8.60
CA LYS A 308 27.90 14.25 -7.71
C LYS A 308 26.69 13.76 -8.51
N CYS A 309 26.13 12.62 -8.12
CA CYS A 309 24.91 12.06 -8.71
C CYS A 309 23.70 12.90 -8.33
N ASN A 310 22.87 13.27 -9.31
CA ASN A 310 21.53 13.78 -9.10
C ASN A 310 20.53 12.63 -9.30
N TYR A 311 19.70 12.35 -8.28
CA TYR A 311 18.86 11.16 -8.33
C TYR A 311 17.83 11.19 -9.47
N PHE A 312 17.19 12.34 -9.73
CA PHE A 312 16.24 12.40 -10.83
C PHE A 312 16.94 12.25 -12.19
N ASN A 313 17.90 13.14 -12.45
CA ASN A 313 18.56 13.26 -13.75
C ASN A 313 19.40 12.03 -14.12
N ASP A 314 20.21 11.53 -13.18
CA ASP A 314 21.20 10.50 -13.49
C ASP A 314 20.67 9.07 -13.27
N ILE A 315 19.59 8.89 -12.51
CA ILE A 315 19.03 7.58 -12.16
C ILE A 315 17.60 7.40 -12.69
N LEU A 316 16.68 8.30 -12.31
CA LEU A 316 15.27 8.12 -12.68
C LEU A 316 15.00 8.38 -14.16
N GLU A 317 15.66 9.36 -14.80
CA GLU A 317 15.46 9.59 -16.24
C GLU A 317 15.90 8.37 -17.09
N PRO A 318 17.10 7.78 -16.91
CA PRO A 318 17.45 6.54 -17.60
C PRO A 318 16.56 5.36 -17.21
N LEU A 319 16.17 5.25 -15.93
CA LEU A 319 15.24 4.19 -15.50
C LEU A 319 13.90 4.32 -16.23
N PHE A 320 13.30 5.50 -16.26
CA PHE A 320 12.01 5.73 -16.89
C PHE A 320 12.11 5.67 -18.40
N TYR A 321 12.92 6.55 -18.98
CA TYR A 321 12.90 6.86 -20.41
C TYR A 321 13.76 5.92 -21.25
N GLU A 322 14.56 5.05 -20.63
CA GLU A 322 15.31 4.00 -21.33
C GLU A 322 14.91 2.60 -20.84
N ALA A 323 15.09 2.32 -19.54
CA ALA A 323 14.89 0.98 -19.01
C ALA A 323 13.42 0.53 -19.03
N LEU A 324 12.47 1.41 -18.71
CA LEU A 324 11.06 1.00 -18.64
C LEU A 324 10.31 1.27 -19.96
N ALA A 325 10.81 2.20 -20.78
CA ALA A 325 10.16 2.69 -22.00
C ALA A 325 10.50 1.91 -23.27
N TYR A 326 11.64 1.22 -23.34
CA TYR A 326 12.07 0.52 -24.56
C TYR A 326 12.44 -0.95 -24.28
N PRO A 327 12.21 -1.87 -25.22
CA PRO A 327 12.65 -3.25 -25.09
C PRO A 327 14.19 -3.35 -25.17
N ARG A 328 14.78 -4.27 -24.40
CA ARG A 328 16.21 -4.60 -24.41
C ARG A 328 16.40 -6.10 -24.58
N ASP A 329 17.61 -6.51 -24.95
CA ASP A 329 17.94 -7.94 -24.98
C ASP A 329 17.82 -8.55 -23.58
N ARG A 330 16.98 -9.59 -23.47
CA ARG A 330 16.67 -10.31 -22.22
C ARG A 330 16.26 -9.41 -21.04
N ASP A 331 15.68 -8.23 -21.35
CA ASP A 331 15.28 -7.20 -20.38
C ASP A 331 16.41 -6.66 -19.48
N TYR A 332 17.66 -6.92 -19.84
CA TYR A 332 18.81 -6.56 -19.01
C TYR A 332 19.20 -5.09 -19.24
N SER A 333 19.30 -4.32 -18.15
CA SER A 333 19.84 -2.97 -18.15
C SER A 333 21.32 -2.98 -17.80
N LYS A 334 22.15 -2.49 -18.71
CA LYS A 334 23.61 -2.36 -18.48
C LYS A 334 23.94 -1.32 -17.42
N GLN A 335 23.14 -0.25 -17.31
CA GLN A 335 23.39 0.81 -16.33
C GLN A 335 23.12 0.34 -14.91
N PHE A 336 22.06 -0.46 -14.71
CA PHE A 336 21.65 -0.92 -13.39
C PHE A 336 22.15 -2.33 -13.04
N ASP A 337 22.90 -2.96 -13.95
CA ASP A 337 23.43 -4.32 -13.84
C ASP A 337 22.39 -5.35 -13.34
N CYS A 338 21.19 -5.29 -13.92
CA CYS A 338 20.09 -6.17 -13.54
C CYS A 338 19.01 -6.23 -14.63
N LYS A 339 18.09 -7.20 -14.51
CA LYS A 339 16.89 -7.24 -15.35
C LYS A 339 15.84 -6.27 -14.82
N ILE A 340 15.26 -5.51 -15.76
CA ILE A 340 14.20 -4.53 -15.53
C ILE A 340 13.16 -4.71 -16.64
N PRO A 341 11.86 -4.90 -16.33
CA PRO A 341 10.86 -5.23 -17.31
C PRO A 341 10.57 -4.04 -18.22
N PHE A 342 10.27 -4.32 -19.48
CA PHE A 342 9.67 -3.34 -20.37
C PHE A 342 8.17 -3.22 -20.09
N LEU A 343 7.66 -1.99 -19.96
CA LEU A 343 6.28 -1.72 -19.51
C LEU A 343 5.37 -1.11 -20.59
N ASN A 344 5.79 -1.14 -21.86
CA ASN A 344 5.12 -0.51 -23.00
C ASN A 344 5.02 1.02 -22.88
N GLY A 345 5.69 1.72 -23.81
CA GLY A 345 5.92 3.16 -23.79
C GLY A 345 4.65 4.02 -23.75
N GLY A 346 4.36 4.58 -22.58
CA GLY A 346 3.33 5.60 -22.41
C GLY A 346 3.57 6.40 -21.13
N LEU A 347 3.34 5.78 -19.97
CA LEU A 347 3.68 6.41 -18.68
C LEU A 347 5.19 6.70 -18.59
N PHE A 348 6.01 5.80 -19.13
CA PHE A 348 7.47 5.86 -19.07
C PHE A 348 8.15 6.53 -20.27
N GLU A 349 7.43 7.02 -21.28
CA GLU A 349 8.04 7.82 -22.35
C GLU A 349 8.26 9.27 -21.93
N PRO A 350 9.26 9.99 -22.48
CA PRO A 350 9.43 11.42 -22.24
C PRO A 350 8.15 12.21 -22.56
N ILE A 351 7.74 13.09 -21.65
CA ILE A 351 6.54 13.90 -21.83
C ILE A 351 6.74 14.89 -22.98
N TYR A 352 5.81 14.91 -23.94
CA TYR A 352 5.85 15.77 -25.13
C TYR A 352 7.19 15.71 -25.91
N GLY A 353 7.93 14.61 -25.83
CA GLY A 353 9.24 14.49 -26.48
C GLY A 353 10.37 15.23 -25.78
N TYR A 354 10.21 15.55 -24.48
CA TYR A 354 11.25 16.15 -23.64
C TYR A 354 12.62 15.50 -23.83
N ASN A 355 13.61 16.31 -24.19
CA ASN A 355 14.95 15.82 -24.55
C ASN A 355 15.87 15.68 -23.32
N TRP A 356 15.55 14.71 -22.47
CA TRP A 356 16.30 14.38 -21.25
C TRP A 356 17.80 14.07 -21.47
N GLN A 357 18.20 13.71 -22.70
CA GLN A 357 19.62 13.45 -23.02
C GLN A 357 20.45 14.74 -23.22
N GLN A 358 19.81 15.86 -23.55
CA GLN A 358 20.49 17.14 -23.83
C GLN A 358 20.28 18.19 -22.74
N PHE A 359 19.26 18.02 -21.90
CA PHE A 359 18.89 18.97 -20.87
C PHE A 359 18.95 18.31 -19.50
N ASP A 360 19.72 18.92 -18.60
CA ASP A 360 19.83 18.46 -17.22
C ASP A 360 18.71 19.07 -16.36
N LEU A 361 17.69 18.29 -15.98
CA LEU A 361 16.64 18.70 -15.04
C LEU A 361 17.04 18.29 -13.61
N LEU A 362 17.85 19.12 -12.96
CA LEU A 362 18.43 18.81 -11.65
C LEU A 362 17.46 19.07 -10.49
N LEU A 363 16.50 18.16 -10.28
CA LEU A 363 15.62 18.20 -9.10
C LEU A 363 16.42 17.90 -7.82
N PRO A 364 16.18 18.60 -6.70
CA PRO A 364 16.97 18.41 -5.48
C PRO A 364 16.75 17.00 -4.90
N ASP A 365 17.84 16.33 -4.49
CA ASP A 365 17.77 14.98 -3.89
C ASP A 365 16.86 14.96 -2.63
N ASP A 366 16.82 16.07 -1.87
CA ASP A 366 15.95 16.23 -0.70
C ASP A 366 14.45 16.20 -1.03
N LEU A 367 14.07 16.36 -2.30
CA LEU A 367 12.70 16.10 -2.76
C LEU A 367 12.34 14.62 -2.64
N PHE A 368 13.31 13.73 -2.84
CA PHE A 368 13.11 12.29 -2.87
C PHE A 368 13.32 11.65 -1.50
N SER A 369 14.35 12.06 -0.77
CA SER A 369 14.57 11.60 0.60
C SER A 369 15.41 12.59 1.39
N ASN A 370 15.04 12.80 2.66
CA ASN A 370 15.74 13.70 3.57
C ASN A 370 15.60 13.22 5.03
N ASN A 371 16.10 14.02 5.98
CA ASN A 371 16.04 13.73 7.42
C ASN A 371 15.13 14.70 8.19
N GLU A 372 14.23 15.41 7.50
CA GLU A 372 13.33 16.36 8.14
C GLU A 372 12.31 15.65 9.03
N LYS A 373 12.10 16.16 10.25
CA LYS A 373 11.14 15.56 11.18
C LYS A 373 9.73 16.03 10.85
N THR A 374 8.82 15.11 10.57
CA THR A 374 7.42 15.43 10.28
C THR A 374 6.66 15.83 11.54
N LYS A 375 5.48 16.43 11.35
CA LYS A 375 4.54 16.71 12.45
C LYS A 375 4.08 15.44 13.17
N ASP A 376 4.11 14.31 12.48
CA ASP A 376 3.72 12.99 13.01
C ASP A 376 4.87 12.30 13.75
N GLY A 377 6.04 12.95 13.85
CA GLY A 377 7.23 12.43 14.53
C GLY A 377 8.11 11.52 13.67
N ASP A 378 7.73 11.27 12.42
CA ASP A 378 8.53 10.47 11.49
C ASP A 378 9.78 11.22 11.00
N ILE A 379 10.80 10.49 10.56
CA ILE A 379 12.01 11.05 9.93
C ILE A 379 11.88 10.95 8.41
N GLY A 380 12.18 12.05 7.73
CA GLY A 380 12.08 12.22 6.29
C GLY A 380 10.72 12.73 5.86
N ASP A 381 10.65 13.46 4.77
CA ASP A 381 9.38 13.84 4.16
C ASP A 381 9.44 13.85 2.62
N GLY A 382 10.50 13.29 2.04
CA GLY A 382 10.65 13.15 0.60
C GLY A 382 9.67 12.13 0.01
N ILE A 383 9.64 12.09 -1.33
CA ILE A 383 8.77 11.17 -2.07
C ILE A 383 8.96 9.72 -1.61
N LEU A 384 10.21 9.24 -1.54
CA LEU A 384 10.51 7.87 -1.13
C LEU A 384 10.22 7.67 0.37
N ASP A 385 10.50 8.67 1.21
CA ASP A 385 10.28 8.57 2.67
C ASP A 385 8.81 8.39 3.02
N ILE A 386 7.94 9.10 2.31
CA ILE A 386 6.49 8.99 2.49
C ILE A 386 6.02 7.65 1.92
N PHE A 387 6.44 7.27 0.72
CA PHE A 387 5.96 6.05 0.07
C PHE A 387 6.39 4.79 0.85
N ASP A 388 7.62 4.74 1.38
CA ASP A 388 8.12 3.61 2.16
C ASP A 388 7.37 3.37 3.48
N ARG A 389 6.53 4.30 3.93
CA ARG A 389 5.67 4.12 5.12
C ARG A 389 4.40 3.36 4.82
N TYR A 390 3.95 3.36 3.57
CA TYR A 390 2.68 2.74 3.20
C TYR A 390 2.93 1.41 2.50
N ASN A 391 2.11 0.43 2.85
CA ASN A 391 2.09 -0.83 2.12
C ASN A 391 1.29 -0.63 0.84
N PHE A 392 1.83 -1.05 -0.30
CA PHE A 392 1.17 -1.04 -1.60
C PHE A 392 0.66 -2.43 -1.95
N THR A 393 -0.56 -2.51 -2.48
CA THR A 393 -1.17 -3.75 -2.96
C THR A 393 -1.54 -3.64 -4.43
N VAL A 394 -1.30 -4.70 -5.20
CA VAL A 394 -1.81 -4.79 -6.58
C VAL A 394 -3.25 -5.32 -6.64
N ASN A 395 -3.77 -5.82 -5.52
CA ASN A 395 -5.11 -6.35 -5.44
C ASN A 395 -6.07 -5.21 -5.14
N GLU A 396 -7.07 -5.04 -5.98
CA GLU A 396 -8.16 -4.10 -5.72
C GLU A 396 -8.98 -4.55 -4.51
N SER A 397 -9.53 -3.56 -3.81
CA SER A 397 -10.44 -3.79 -2.70
C SER A 397 -11.73 -4.44 -3.21
N GLU A 398 -12.05 -5.64 -2.72
CA GLU A 398 -13.32 -6.30 -3.01
C GLU A 398 -14.38 -5.90 -1.95
N PRO A 399 -15.69 -5.89 -2.27
CA PRO A 399 -16.74 -5.46 -1.32
C PRO A 399 -16.73 -6.19 0.02
N LEU A 400 -16.26 -7.44 0.03
CA LEU A 400 -16.22 -8.32 1.20
C LEU A 400 -14.80 -8.55 1.72
N GLU A 401 -13.78 -8.07 0.99
CA GLU A 401 -12.38 -8.29 1.32
C GLU A 401 -11.52 -7.06 1.02
N THR A 402 -11.05 -6.44 2.10
CA THR A 402 -10.22 -5.25 2.02
C THR A 402 -8.88 -5.49 2.69
N GLU A 403 -7.81 -4.99 2.07
CA GLU A 403 -6.46 -5.02 2.62
C GLU A 403 -6.06 -3.60 2.97
N VAL A 404 -5.53 -3.41 4.18
CA VAL A 404 -5.16 -2.09 4.70
C VAL A 404 -3.83 -1.65 4.09
N ALA A 405 -3.92 -1.26 2.82
CA ALA A 405 -2.83 -0.90 1.94
C ALA A 405 -3.33 0.13 0.91
N VAL A 406 -2.39 0.82 0.27
CA VAL A 406 -2.66 1.70 -0.87
C VAL A 406 -2.90 0.83 -2.10
N ASP A 407 -4.05 1.01 -2.77
CA ASP A 407 -4.46 0.25 -3.96
C ASP A 407 -4.44 1.12 -5.24
N PRO A 408 -4.50 0.50 -6.44
CA PRO A 408 -4.45 1.24 -7.70
C PRO A 408 -5.71 2.09 -7.97
N GLU A 409 -6.87 1.74 -7.41
CA GLU A 409 -8.10 2.52 -7.56
C GLU A 409 -7.94 3.92 -6.96
N MET A 410 -7.22 4.03 -5.83
CA MET A 410 -6.85 5.31 -5.25
C MET A 410 -6.18 6.22 -6.28
N LEU A 411 -5.25 5.71 -7.11
CA LEU A 411 -4.55 6.53 -8.10
C LEU A 411 -5.52 7.20 -9.07
N GLY A 412 -6.55 6.48 -9.53
CA GLY A 412 -7.60 7.03 -10.39
C GLY A 412 -8.24 8.25 -9.73
N LYS A 413 -8.65 8.12 -8.47
CA LYS A 413 -9.22 9.23 -7.67
C LYS A 413 -8.21 10.34 -7.44
N VAL A 414 -6.92 10.04 -7.25
CA VAL A 414 -5.86 11.03 -7.06
C VAL A 414 -5.71 11.87 -8.32
N PHE A 415 -5.54 11.23 -9.48
CA PHE A 415 -5.41 11.93 -10.75
C PHE A 415 -6.67 12.74 -11.07
N GLU A 416 -7.87 12.21 -10.86
CA GLU A 416 -9.13 12.94 -11.07
C GLU A 416 -9.27 14.18 -10.17
N ASN A 417 -8.84 14.08 -8.91
CA ASN A 417 -8.95 15.18 -7.94
C ASN A 417 -7.84 16.23 -8.06
N LEU A 418 -6.71 15.89 -8.69
CA LEU A 418 -5.63 16.84 -9.01
C LEU A 418 -5.86 17.59 -10.34
N LEU A 419 -6.94 17.29 -11.07
CA LEU A 419 -7.35 18.05 -12.25
C LEU A 419 -8.10 19.33 -11.83
N PRO A 420 -7.75 20.49 -12.41
CA PRO A 420 -8.56 21.71 -12.29
C PRO A 420 -10.02 21.48 -12.77
N GLU A 421 -11.00 22.17 -12.18
CA GLU A 421 -12.43 22.02 -12.52
C GLU A 421 -12.76 22.23 -14.01
N HIS A 422 -11.95 23.01 -14.74
CA HIS A 422 -12.14 23.26 -16.17
C HIS A 422 -11.79 22.06 -17.06
N GLU A 423 -10.95 21.13 -16.59
CA GLU A 423 -10.62 19.88 -17.31
C GLU A 423 -11.60 18.73 -16.97
N LYS A 424 -12.30 18.81 -15.83
CA LYS A 424 -13.31 17.82 -15.40
C LYS A 424 -14.53 17.76 -16.32
N LYS A 425 -14.85 18.85 -17.04
CA LYS A 425 -16.00 18.93 -17.95
C LYS A 425 -15.72 18.40 -19.36
N GLY A 426 -14.47 18.12 -19.71
CA GLY A 426 -14.05 17.80 -21.09
C GLY A 426 -13.78 16.33 -21.39
N ARG A 427 -13.79 15.42 -20.40
CA ARG A 427 -13.54 13.99 -20.63
C ARG A 427 -14.70 13.13 -20.15
N ALA A 428 -15.16 12.28 -21.07
CA ALA A 428 -16.10 11.21 -20.80
C ALA A 428 -15.68 10.44 -19.55
N ARG A 429 -16.66 10.10 -18.71
CA ARG A 429 -16.51 9.13 -17.61
C ARG A 429 -15.57 8.02 -18.06
N ILE A 430 -14.48 7.81 -17.31
CA ILE A 430 -13.76 6.55 -17.35
C ILE A 430 -14.78 5.52 -16.88
N THR A 431 -15.46 4.92 -17.86
CA THR A 431 -16.27 3.73 -17.63
C THR A 431 -15.25 2.66 -17.27
N PRO A 432 -15.34 1.99 -16.11
CA PRO A 432 -14.48 0.86 -15.83
C PRO A 432 -14.88 -0.25 -16.81
N GLN A 433 -14.24 -0.28 -17.97
CA GLN A 433 -14.30 -1.40 -18.89
C GLN A 433 -13.16 -2.32 -18.51
N ASP A 434 -13.49 -3.32 -17.69
CA ASP A 434 -13.02 -4.71 -17.76
C ASP A 434 -11.69 -4.90 -18.54
N ARG A 435 -10.61 -4.35 -17.98
CA ARG A 435 -9.22 -4.52 -18.46
C ARG A 435 -8.27 -4.99 -17.36
N SER A 436 -8.81 -5.62 -16.31
CA SER A 436 -8.00 -6.41 -15.35
C SER A 436 -7.81 -7.86 -15.79
N SER A 437 -8.34 -8.25 -16.95
CA SER A 437 -8.26 -9.62 -17.49
C SER A 437 -7.49 -9.71 -18.81
N ARG A 438 -6.39 -8.97 -18.99
CA ARG A 438 -5.43 -9.18 -20.12
C ARG A 438 -4.10 -8.45 -19.94
N ILE A 439 -3.43 -8.65 -18.80
CA ILE A 439 -1.96 -8.76 -18.84
C ILE A 439 -1.65 -10.23 -19.11
N CYS A 440 -1.98 -10.67 -20.33
CA CYS A 440 -1.34 -11.84 -20.89
C CYS A 440 0.07 -11.39 -21.24
N VAL A 441 1.05 -11.80 -20.43
CA VAL A 441 2.42 -11.97 -20.93
C VAL A 441 2.31 -13.00 -22.05
N SER A 442 2.28 -12.51 -23.29
CA SER A 442 2.37 -13.37 -24.45
C SER A 442 3.83 -13.81 -24.59
N ARG A 443 4.02 -15.12 -24.45
CA ARG A 443 4.99 -15.99 -25.13
C ARG A 443 6.08 -16.63 -24.25
N ALA A 444 5.93 -17.96 -24.23
CA ALA A 444 6.92 -19.03 -24.41
C ALA A 444 7.99 -19.22 -23.35
#